data_AF-A0A6P4E5M0-F1
#
_entry.id   AF-A0A6P4E5M0-F1
#
_cell.length_a   1.000
_cell.length_b   1.000
_cell.length_c   1.000
_cell.angle_alpha   90.00
_cell.angle_beta   90.00
_cell.angle_gamma   90.00
#
_symmetry.space_group_name_H-M   'P 1'
#
loop_
_entity.id
_entity.type
_entity.pdbx_description
1 polymer ?
#
loop_
_entity_poly.entity_id
_entity_poly.type
_entity_poly.pdbx_seq_one_letter_code
_entity_poly.pdbx_strand_id
1 'polypeptide(L)'
;MFENLRGIFWKRRRCDTDSPPPTPPPPTTQGPGIIPGYPEDIDVETPEPLYSPQSDRPYNASERFVNILDQLDARVEKLRKDALNLQEKKDYLLMSMDLIKSNEMMQNMSEAEREEIMLYIQRVSSRLGTVELNVRTVRDNSQEDSLSQINALIDTMIKMGDPVIARQRCQLYLNACCSSSMDPSGQMDTLPEADLGPVDKKFESVLLGCTLDDQKNIKKRLQALMGYLNKQTVNH
;
A
#
# COMPACT_ATOMS: atom_id res chain seq x y z
N MET A 1 -14.89 -0.94 -28.45
CA MET A 1 -14.06 -0.02 -27.64
C MET A 1 -14.00 -0.46 -26.16
N PHE A 2 -13.93 -1.78 -25.89
CA PHE A 2 -13.98 -2.36 -24.54
C PHE A 2 -13.15 -3.67 -24.46
N GLU A 3 -11.83 -3.63 -24.66
CA GLU A 3 -10.99 -4.83 -24.41
C GLU A 3 -9.65 -4.54 -23.71
N ASN A 4 -9.27 -3.28 -23.48
CA ASN A 4 -7.88 -2.98 -23.12
C ASN A 4 -7.56 -2.81 -21.63
N LEU A 5 -8.37 -3.36 -20.72
CA LEU A 5 -8.14 -3.22 -19.26
C LEU A 5 -7.92 -4.54 -18.51
N ARG A 6 -7.84 -5.68 -19.21
CA ARG A 6 -7.70 -7.02 -18.57
C ARG A 6 -6.29 -7.62 -18.62
N GLY A 7 -5.28 -6.90 -19.15
CA GLY A 7 -4.00 -7.51 -19.52
C GLY A 7 -2.78 -7.29 -18.60
N ILE A 8 -2.82 -6.39 -17.61
CA ILE A 8 -1.56 -5.80 -17.09
C ILE A 8 -0.99 -6.48 -15.84
N PHE A 9 -1.75 -7.29 -15.09
CA PHE A 9 -1.31 -7.74 -13.76
C PHE A 9 -0.96 -9.22 -13.58
N TRP A 10 -1.07 -10.07 -14.61
CA TRP A 10 -1.04 -11.54 -14.40
C TRP A 10 0.21 -12.29 -14.86
N LYS A 11 1.30 -11.63 -15.26
CA LYS A 11 2.44 -12.37 -15.86
C LYS A 11 3.85 -11.89 -15.50
N ARG A 12 4.23 -12.01 -14.23
CA ARG A 12 5.62 -12.27 -13.76
C ARG A 12 5.60 -12.44 -12.23
N ARG A 13 6.14 -13.47 -11.57
CA ARG A 13 7.24 -14.39 -11.89
C ARG A 13 7.20 -15.47 -10.79
N ARG A 14 7.13 -16.76 -11.13
CA ARG A 14 7.69 -17.84 -10.29
C ARG A 14 9.21 -17.80 -10.46
N CYS A 15 9.96 -17.94 -9.38
CA CYS A 15 11.30 -18.55 -9.34
C CYS A 15 11.60 -18.96 -7.90
N ASP A 16 11.85 -20.26 -7.74
CA ASP A 16 12.52 -20.91 -6.60
C ASP A 16 13.94 -20.35 -6.41
N THR A 17 14.43 -20.33 -5.16
CA THR A 17 15.53 -21.22 -4.66
C THR A 17 16.01 -20.77 -3.27
N ASP A 18 16.06 -21.74 -2.35
CA ASP A 18 16.74 -21.70 -1.05
C ASP A 18 18.24 -21.43 -1.16
N SER A 19 18.79 -20.56 -0.30
CA SER A 19 20.19 -20.58 0.17
C SER A 19 20.36 -19.63 1.38
N PRO A 20 20.95 -20.06 2.51
CA PRO A 20 21.19 -19.18 3.66
C PRO A 20 22.50 -18.38 3.51
N PRO A 21 22.61 -17.19 4.14
CA PRO A 21 23.82 -16.36 4.08
C PRO A 21 24.94 -16.87 5.03
N PRO A 22 26.23 -16.55 4.76
CA PRO A 22 27.36 -17.02 5.56
C PRO A 22 27.58 -16.20 6.84
N THR A 23 28.12 -16.85 7.88
CA THR A 23 28.46 -16.28 9.20
C THR A 23 29.78 -15.48 9.24
N PRO A 24 29.90 -14.45 10.10
CA PRO A 24 31.12 -13.67 10.26
C PRO A 24 32.13 -14.32 11.24
N PRO A 25 33.45 -14.00 11.15
CA PRO A 25 34.51 -14.60 11.95
C PRO A 25 34.66 -13.96 13.36
N PRO A 26 35.33 -14.65 14.33
CA PRO A 26 35.41 -14.21 15.72
C PRO A 26 36.52 -13.17 15.99
N PRO A 27 36.43 -12.37 17.07
CA PRO A 27 37.41 -11.35 17.42
C PRO A 27 38.65 -11.91 18.14
N THR A 28 39.80 -11.35 17.77
CA THR A 28 41.14 -11.71 18.23
C THR A 28 41.44 -11.18 19.65
N THR A 29 41.99 -12.07 20.48
CA THR A 29 42.45 -11.83 21.85
C THR A 29 43.74 -11.01 21.91
N GLN A 30 43.77 -9.92 22.69
CA GLN A 30 44.99 -9.38 23.29
C GLN A 30 44.68 -8.78 24.68
N GLY A 31 45.44 -9.21 25.69
CA GLY A 31 45.68 -8.49 26.95
C GLY A 31 47.19 -8.55 27.23
N PRO A 32 47.68 -8.26 28.46
CA PRO A 32 47.19 -7.38 29.52
C PRO A 32 48.25 -6.28 29.87
N GLY A 33 47.88 -5.22 30.60
CA GLY A 33 48.84 -4.14 30.93
C GLY A 33 48.48 -3.25 32.12
N ILE A 34 48.91 -3.69 33.31
CA ILE A 34 49.57 -2.92 34.41
C ILE A 34 48.80 -1.75 35.08
N ILE A 35 48.51 -1.94 36.38
CA ILE A 35 48.02 -0.98 37.38
C ILE A 35 49.20 -0.19 38.01
N PRO A 36 49.04 1.12 38.27
CA PRO A 36 49.53 1.75 39.51
C PRO A 36 48.33 2.41 40.23
N GLY A 37 47.99 2.11 41.49
CA GLY A 37 48.79 2.34 42.70
C GLY A 37 48.30 3.62 43.39
N TYR A 38 47.31 3.50 44.28
CA TYR A 38 46.78 4.61 45.11
C TYR A 38 47.80 5.04 46.18
N PRO A 39 47.75 6.30 46.66
CA PRO A 39 48.08 6.62 48.04
C PRO A 39 46.79 6.64 48.88
N GLU A 40 46.78 5.81 49.92
CA GLU A 40 45.86 5.90 51.06
C GLU A 40 46.14 7.21 51.83
N ASP A 41 45.07 7.88 52.26
CA ASP A 41 44.94 8.52 53.58
C ASP A 41 43.77 9.53 53.53
N ILE A 42 42.70 9.22 54.27
CA ILE A 42 41.91 10.11 55.14
C ILE A 42 40.58 9.40 55.44
N ASP A 43 40.49 8.87 56.65
CA ASP A 43 39.25 8.45 57.30
C ASP A 43 38.40 9.67 57.68
N VAL A 44 37.16 9.72 57.19
CA VAL A 44 36.08 10.47 57.84
C VAL A 44 34.79 9.65 57.78
N GLU A 45 34.34 9.28 58.96
CA GLU A 45 33.14 8.53 59.28
C GLU A 45 31.87 9.40 59.14
N THR A 46 30.73 8.76 58.79
CA THR A 46 29.31 9.18 58.99
C THR A 46 28.61 9.94 57.83
N PRO A 47 27.29 9.76 57.55
CA PRO A 47 26.29 8.76 58.00
C PRO A 47 25.68 7.92 56.85
N GLU A 48 25.00 6.83 57.22
CA GLU A 48 24.18 5.96 56.36
C GLU A 48 23.30 6.75 55.37
N PRO A 49 23.36 6.47 54.05
CA PRO A 49 22.27 6.83 53.19
C PRO A 49 21.12 5.87 53.49
N LEU A 50 20.00 6.43 53.96
CA LEU A 50 18.68 5.80 53.86
C LEU A 50 18.41 5.52 52.37
N TYR A 51 18.95 4.40 51.88
CA TYR A 51 18.58 3.79 50.62
C TYR A 51 17.15 3.29 50.82
N SER A 52 16.21 4.19 50.52
CA SER A 52 14.94 3.75 49.99
C SER A 52 15.29 2.89 48.76
N PRO A 53 14.81 1.64 48.63
CA PRO A 53 14.84 0.98 47.36
C PRO A 53 13.83 1.73 46.50
N GLN A 54 14.27 2.85 45.90
CA GLN A 54 13.72 3.24 44.62
C GLN A 54 13.90 2.01 43.77
N SER A 55 12.77 1.40 43.45
CA SER A 55 12.72 0.30 42.52
C SER A 55 13.28 0.87 41.22
N ASP A 56 14.58 0.70 41.01
CA ASP A 56 15.23 0.76 39.72
C ASP A 56 14.61 -0.39 38.92
N ARG A 57 13.36 -0.19 38.50
CA ARG A 57 12.82 -0.90 37.37
C ARG A 57 13.79 -0.54 36.26
N PRO A 58 14.56 -1.50 35.73
CA PRO A 58 15.45 -1.20 34.63
C PRO A 58 14.57 -0.55 33.56
N TYR A 59 14.95 0.64 33.12
CA TYR A 59 14.38 1.27 31.93
C TYR A 59 14.20 0.16 30.91
N ASN A 60 12.95 -0.26 30.66
CA ASN A 60 12.69 -1.55 30.05
C ASN A 60 13.26 -1.48 28.64
N ALA A 61 14.42 -2.08 28.39
CA ALA A 61 15.08 -2.04 27.10
C ALA A 61 14.12 -2.50 25.99
N SER A 62 13.25 -3.46 26.33
CA SER A 62 12.11 -3.91 25.53
C SER A 62 11.21 -2.74 25.06
N GLU A 63 10.78 -1.85 25.95
CA GLU A 63 9.92 -0.70 25.60
C GLU A 63 10.65 0.28 24.67
N ARG A 64 11.95 0.50 24.90
CA ARG A 64 12.77 1.31 23.98
C ARG A 64 12.87 0.69 22.59
N PHE A 65 13.07 -0.63 22.51
CA PHE A 65 13.13 -1.33 21.23
C PHE A 65 11.77 -1.36 20.52
N VAL A 66 10.67 -1.58 21.25
CA VAL A 66 9.30 -1.49 20.68
C VAL A 66 9.06 -0.11 20.08
N ASN A 67 9.36 0.96 20.81
CA ASN A 67 9.21 2.33 20.29
C ASN A 67 10.07 2.60 19.04
N ILE A 68 11.27 2.01 18.94
CA ILE A 68 12.11 2.11 17.74
C ILE A 68 11.50 1.32 16.58
N LEU A 69 10.98 0.13 16.84
CA LEU A 69 10.33 -0.71 15.84
C LEU A 69 9.06 -0.03 15.28
N ASP A 70 8.23 0.56 16.14
CA ASP A 70 7.04 1.31 15.72
C ASP A 70 7.42 2.50 14.82
N GLN A 71 8.50 3.21 15.15
CA GLN A 71 9.02 4.30 14.30
C GLN A 71 9.57 3.80 12.96
N LEU A 72 10.18 2.61 12.94
CA LEU A 72 10.64 1.99 11.69
C LEU A 72 9.45 1.54 10.85
N ASP A 73 8.43 0.94 11.46
CA ASP A 73 7.20 0.51 10.79
C ASP A 73 6.48 1.70 10.14
N ALA A 74 6.32 2.80 10.88
CA ALA A 74 5.76 4.04 10.34
C ALA A 74 6.56 4.60 9.14
N ARG A 75 7.89 4.47 9.16
CA ARG A 75 8.75 4.87 8.02
C ARG A 75 8.60 3.92 6.83
N VAL A 76 8.42 2.62 7.06
CA VAL A 76 8.13 1.63 6.01
C VAL A 76 6.78 1.93 5.36
N GLU A 77 5.73 2.21 6.14
CA GLU A 77 4.41 2.58 5.61
C GLU A 77 4.46 3.88 4.80
N LYS A 78 5.21 4.88 5.27
CA LYS A 78 5.46 6.11 4.48
C LYS A 78 6.17 5.80 3.17
N LEU A 79 7.22 4.97 3.19
CA LEU A 79 7.96 4.57 1.98
C LEU A 79 7.05 3.82 0.99
N ARG A 80 6.19 2.91 1.48
CA ARG A 80 5.20 2.20 0.66
C ARG A 80 4.25 3.17 -0.03
N LYS A 81 3.70 4.14 0.72
CA LYS A 81 2.84 5.19 0.17
C LYS A 81 3.54 6.04 -0.88
N ASP A 82 4.78 6.46 -0.61
CA ASP A 82 5.57 7.26 -1.54
C ASP A 82 5.89 6.48 -2.83
N ALA A 83 6.20 5.19 -2.72
CA ALA A 83 6.43 4.31 -3.86
C ALA A 83 5.15 4.08 -4.70
N LEU A 84 3.99 3.93 -4.07
CA LEU A 84 2.70 3.87 -4.76
C LEU A 84 2.39 5.17 -5.52
N ASN A 85 2.65 6.33 -4.91
CA ASN A 85 2.49 7.63 -5.59
C ASN A 85 3.43 7.76 -6.81
N LEU A 86 4.66 7.25 -6.72
CA LEU A 86 5.59 7.22 -7.86
C LEU A 86 5.10 6.26 -8.95
N GLN A 87 4.46 5.15 -8.58
CA GLN A 87 3.86 4.20 -9.51
C GLN A 87 2.69 4.85 -10.26
N GLU A 88 1.79 5.56 -9.58
CA GLU A 88 0.70 6.32 -10.22
C GLU A 88 1.23 7.38 -11.20
N LYS A 89 2.32 8.09 -10.85
CA LYS A 89 2.98 9.05 -11.76
C LYS A 89 3.57 8.37 -12.99
N LYS A 90 4.17 7.19 -12.83
CA LYS A 90 4.67 6.40 -13.97
C LYS A 90 3.52 5.98 -14.88
N ASP A 91 2.42 5.50 -14.31
CA ASP A 91 1.24 5.09 -15.08
C ASP A 91 0.59 6.27 -15.81
N TYR A 92 0.55 7.46 -15.18
CA TYR A 92 0.10 8.69 -15.83
C TYR A 92 0.96 9.07 -17.05
N LEU A 93 2.29 8.96 -16.95
CA LEU A 93 3.18 9.22 -18.08
C LEU A 93 2.98 8.21 -19.22
N LEU A 94 2.80 6.92 -18.89
CA LEU A 94 2.47 5.89 -19.88
C LEU A 94 1.16 6.22 -20.60
N MET A 95 0.11 6.52 -19.84
CA MET A 95 -1.20 6.89 -20.38
C MET A 95 -1.11 8.15 -21.27
N SER A 96 -0.33 9.16 -20.87
CA SER A 96 -0.13 10.38 -21.65
C SER A 96 0.50 10.09 -23.02
N MET A 97 1.49 9.21 -23.06
CA MET A 97 2.10 8.78 -24.34
C MET A 97 1.10 8.03 -25.22
N ASP A 98 0.25 7.18 -24.64
CA ASP A 98 -0.76 6.44 -25.40
C ASP A 98 -1.88 7.36 -25.95
N LEU A 99 -2.23 8.42 -25.21
CA LEU A 99 -3.14 9.46 -25.69
C LEU A 99 -2.56 10.21 -26.89
N ILE A 100 -1.25 10.51 -26.88
CA ILE A 100 -0.60 11.13 -28.04
C ILE A 100 -0.63 10.17 -29.25
N LYS A 101 -0.26 8.90 -29.06
CA LYS A 101 -0.29 7.89 -30.15
C LYS A 101 -1.68 7.73 -30.78
N SER A 102 -2.72 7.84 -29.96
CA SER A 102 -4.11 7.64 -30.37
C SER A 102 -4.80 8.92 -30.85
N ASN A 103 -4.08 10.06 -30.85
CA ASN A 103 -4.66 11.34 -31.22
C ASN A 103 -4.98 11.40 -32.72
N GLU A 104 -6.15 11.92 -33.08
CA GLU A 104 -6.58 12.04 -34.49
C GLU A 104 -5.62 12.89 -35.33
N MET A 105 -4.95 13.89 -34.73
CA MET A 105 -3.95 14.69 -35.44
C MET A 105 -2.79 13.83 -35.95
N MET A 106 -2.41 12.76 -35.25
CA MET A 106 -1.39 11.82 -35.74
C MET A 106 -1.80 11.13 -37.04
N GLN A 107 -3.10 10.93 -37.27
CA GLN A 107 -3.61 10.33 -38.51
C GLN A 107 -3.55 11.30 -39.68
N ASN A 108 -3.63 12.60 -39.43
CA ASN A 108 -3.62 13.64 -40.45
C ASN A 108 -2.21 14.08 -40.87
N MET A 109 -1.16 13.64 -40.15
CA MET A 109 0.24 13.94 -40.47
C MET A 109 0.76 13.08 -41.63
N SER A 110 1.81 13.57 -42.30
CA SER A 110 2.56 12.75 -43.26
C SER A 110 3.21 11.55 -42.57
N GLU A 111 3.58 10.54 -43.36
CA GLU A 111 4.25 9.35 -42.84
C GLU A 111 5.57 9.69 -42.14
N ALA A 112 6.37 10.58 -42.73
CA ALA A 112 7.66 10.99 -42.17
C ALA A 112 7.51 11.73 -40.82
N GLU A 113 6.57 12.66 -40.72
CA GLU A 113 6.31 13.39 -39.46
C GLU A 113 5.79 12.45 -38.36
N ARG A 114 4.91 11.52 -38.74
CA ARG A 114 4.39 10.51 -37.81
C ARG A 114 5.50 9.61 -37.29
N GLU A 115 6.38 9.14 -38.18
CA GLU A 115 7.52 8.30 -37.82
C GLU A 115 8.47 9.02 -36.85
N GLU A 116 8.78 10.30 -37.13
CA GLU A 116 9.62 11.11 -36.24
C GLU A 116 9.02 11.18 -34.83
N ILE A 117 7.73 11.50 -34.70
CA ILE A 117 7.04 11.55 -33.41
C ILE A 117 7.06 10.19 -32.72
N MET A 118 6.82 9.10 -33.45
CA MET A 118 6.85 7.75 -32.90
C MET A 118 8.23 7.38 -32.34
N LEU A 119 9.31 7.78 -33.00
CA LEU A 119 10.68 7.61 -32.49
C LEU A 119 10.91 8.41 -31.21
N TYR A 120 10.38 9.64 -31.11
CA TYR A 120 10.43 10.41 -29.87
C TYR A 120 9.65 9.73 -28.73
N ILE A 121 8.45 9.24 -29.00
CA ILE A 121 7.64 8.50 -28.02
C ILE A 121 8.36 7.23 -27.56
N GLN A 122 8.98 6.48 -28.48
CA GLN A 122 9.76 5.29 -28.14
C GLN A 122 10.95 5.64 -27.25
N ARG A 123 11.66 6.73 -27.54
CA ARG A 123 12.78 7.21 -26.71
C ARG A 123 12.32 7.57 -25.29
N VAL A 124 11.21 8.31 -25.16
CA VAL A 124 10.64 8.65 -23.84
C VAL A 124 10.18 7.39 -23.10
N SER A 125 9.51 6.47 -23.79
CA SER A 125 9.06 5.18 -23.24
C SER A 125 10.23 4.35 -22.73
N SER A 126 11.33 4.28 -23.49
CA SER A 126 12.54 3.57 -23.08
C SER A 126 13.15 4.15 -21.80
N ARG A 127 13.23 5.48 -21.70
CA ARG A 127 13.71 6.15 -20.48
C ARG A 127 12.79 5.90 -19.29
N LEU A 128 11.48 6.00 -19.46
CA LEU A 128 10.51 5.70 -18.41
C LEU A 128 10.58 4.22 -17.97
N GLY A 129 10.91 3.31 -18.91
CA GLY A 129 11.11 1.89 -18.65
C GLY A 129 12.22 1.59 -17.64
N THR A 130 13.18 2.50 -17.45
CA THR A 130 14.25 2.35 -16.45
C THR A 130 13.77 2.58 -15.01
N VAL A 131 12.58 3.14 -14.82
CA VAL A 131 11.97 3.35 -13.50
C VAL A 131 11.20 2.10 -13.10
N GLU A 132 11.81 1.23 -12.30
CA GLU A 132 11.17 0.01 -11.77
C GLU A 132 10.67 0.22 -10.33
N LEU A 133 9.37 0.01 -10.11
CA LEU A 133 8.72 0.12 -8.80
C LEU A 133 7.92 -1.16 -8.57
N ASN A 134 8.05 -1.76 -7.40
CA ASN A 134 7.34 -2.97 -7.02
C ASN A 134 6.91 -2.86 -5.55
N VAL A 135 5.69 -2.37 -5.33
CA VAL A 135 5.02 -2.41 -4.04
C VAL A 135 4.00 -3.55 -4.10
N ARG A 136 4.10 -4.50 -3.18
CA ARG A 136 3.20 -5.66 -3.11
C ARG A 136 2.33 -5.57 -1.88
N THR A 137 1.07 -5.95 -2.05
CA THR A 137 0.18 -6.34 -0.97
C THR A 137 0.39 -7.83 -0.75
N VAL A 138 0.88 -8.21 0.43
CA VAL A 138 1.04 -9.62 0.81
C VAL A 138 -0.32 -10.13 1.20
N ARG A 139 -0.71 -11.29 0.64
CA ARG A 139 -1.99 -11.92 0.91
C ARG A 139 -1.80 -13.40 1.24
N ASP A 140 -2.66 -13.93 2.10
CA ASP A 140 -2.87 -15.36 2.21
C ASP A 140 -3.93 -15.86 1.19
N ASN A 141 -4.12 -17.18 1.12
CA ASN A 141 -5.07 -17.78 0.19
C ASN A 141 -6.52 -17.31 0.45
N SER A 142 -6.91 -17.12 1.70
CA SER A 142 -8.26 -16.68 2.07
C SER A 142 -8.52 -15.23 1.64
N GLN A 143 -7.50 -14.37 1.73
CA GLN A 143 -7.56 -12.99 1.30
C GLN A 143 -7.62 -12.87 -0.23
N GLU A 144 -6.87 -13.71 -0.96
CA GLU A 144 -6.96 -13.80 -2.43
C GLU A 144 -8.35 -14.31 -2.89
N ASP A 145 -8.90 -15.33 -2.21
CA ASP A 145 -10.25 -15.83 -2.50
C ASP A 145 -11.33 -14.77 -2.24
N SER A 146 -11.20 -14.01 -1.15
CA SER A 146 -12.08 -12.87 -0.84
C SER A 146 -12.01 -11.80 -1.92
N LEU A 147 -10.79 -11.41 -2.34
CA LEU A 147 -10.58 -10.42 -3.39
C LEU A 147 -11.15 -10.88 -4.74
N SER A 148 -10.96 -12.15 -5.09
CA SER A 148 -11.55 -12.76 -6.29
C SER A 148 -13.08 -12.69 -6.27
N GLN A 149 -13.69 -13.00 -5.13
CA GLN A 149 -15.15 -12.90 -4.94
C GLN A 149 -15.65 -11.45 -5.05
N ILE A 150 -14.95 -10.47 -4.47
CA ILE A 150 -15.29 -9.04 -4.65
C ILE A 150 -15.26 -8.67 -6.14
N ASN A 151 -14.20 -9.06 -6.85
CA ASN A 151 -14.07 -8.77 -8.27
C ASN A 151 -15.22 -9.40 -9.08
N ALA A 152 -15.63 -10.62 -8.76
CA ALA A 152 -16.77 -11.27 -9.40
C ALA A 152 -18.10 -10.55 -9.14
N LEU A 153 -18.33 -10.03 -7.92
CA LEU A 153 -19.52 -9.24 -7.57
C LEU A 153 -19.57 -7.92 -8.36
N ILE A 154 -18.44 -7.21 -8.45
CA ILE A 154 -18.33 -5.98 -9.23
C ILE A 154 -18.54 -6.26 -10.73
N ASP A 155 -17.92 -7.30 -11.26
CA ASP A 155 -18.05 -7.67 -12.67
C ASP A 155 -19.49 -8.07 -13.01
N THR A 156 -20.18 -8.78 -12.12
CA THR A 156 -21.59 -9.14 -12.28
C THR A 156 -22.45 -7.88 -12.34
N MET A 157 -22.19 -6.91 -11.47
CA MET A 157 -22.89 -5.62 -11.47
C MET A 157 -22.72 -4.86 -12.79
N ILE A 158 -21.50 -4.81 -13.33
CA ILE A 158 -21.21 -4.15 -14.61
C ILE A 158 -21.90 -4.87 -15.78
N LYS A 159 -21.95 -6.21 -15.75
CA LYS A 159 -22.52 -7.03 -16.84
C LYS A 159 -24.04 -7.04 -16.92
N MET A 160 -24.77 -6.59 -15.89
CA MET A 160 -26.23 -6.58 -15.92
C MET A 160 -26.82 -5.66 -17.01
N GLY A 161 -26.05 -4.70 -17.53
CA GLY A 161 -26.44 -3.85 -18.66
C GLY A 161 -27.48 -2.76 -18.32
N ASP A 162 -28.18 -2.85 -17.20
CA ASP A 162 -29.07 -1.81 -16.70
C ASP A 162 -28.27 -0.77 -15.86
N PRO A 163 -28.14 0.49 -16.34
CA PRO A 163 -27.36 1.50 -15.65
C PRO A 163 -27.98 1.96 -14.32
N VAL A 164 -29.31 1.88 -14.16
CA VAL A 164 -30.01 2.27 -12.94
C VAL A 164 -29.80 1.21 -11.85
N ILE A 165 -29.97 -0.07 -12.19
CA ILE A 165 -29.74 -1.18 -11.25
C ILE A 165 -28.26 -1.26 -10.88
N ALA A 166 -27.36 -1.12 -11.85
CA ALA A 166 -25.92 -1.09 -11.60
C ALA A 166 -25.53 0.06 -10.65
N ARG A 167 -26.09 1.27 -10.86
CA ARG A 167 -25.88 2.41 -9.95
C ARG A 167 -26.36 2.10 -8.55
N GLN A 168 -27.58 1.57 -8.39
CA GLN A 168 -28.13 1.23 -7.08
C GLN A 168 -27.25 0.22 -6.34
N ARG A 169 -26.81 -0.86 -7.01
CA ARG A 169 -25.91 -1.85 -6.39
C ARG A 169 -24.54 -1.29 -6.08
N CYS A 170 -24.00 -0.43 -6.94
CA CYS A 170 -22.73 0.24 -6.68
C CYS A 170 -22.81 1.10 -5.41
N GLN A 171 -23.97 1.71 -5.14
CA GLN A 171 -24.20 2.47 -3.91
C GLN A 171 -24.23 1.55 -2.68
N LEU A 172 -24.91 0.40 -2.75
CA LEU A 172 -24.91 -0.59 -1.67
C LEU A 172 -23.49 -1.09 -1.34
N TYR A 173 -22.66 -1.30 -2.36
CA TYR A 173 -21.25 -1.70 -2.21
C TYR A 173 -20.39 -0.58 -1.62
N LEU A 174 -20.62 0.67 -2.03
CA LEU A 174 -19.94 1.82 -1.44
C LEU A 174 -20.29 2.00 0.05
N ASN A 175 -21.56 1.80 0.42
CA ASN A 175 -21.99 1.88 1.81
C ASN A 175 -21.29 0.80 2.67
N ALA A 176 -21.13 -0.42 2.14
CA ALA A 176 -20.35 -1.49 2.80
C ALA A 176 -18.84 -1.19 2.92
N CYS A 177 -18.28 -0.33 2.07
CA CYS A 177 -16.89 0.14 2.20
C CYS A 177 -16.72 1.23 3.27
N CYS A 178 -17.82 1.82 3.76
CA CYS A 178 -17.79 2.82 4.83
C CYS A 178 -17.95 2.18 6.21
N SER A 179 -18.67 1.06 6.33
CA SER A 179 -18.77 0.30 7.59
C SER A 179 -17.47 -0.43 7.97
N SER A 180 -16.54 -0.59 7.02
CA SER A 180 -15.29 -1.36 7.20
C SER A 180 -14.04 -0.49 7.46
N SER A 181 -14.11 0.84 7.32
CA SER A 181 -12.94 1.71 7.54
C SER A 181 -12.78 2.09 9.02
N MET A 182 -11.81 1.47 9.70
CA MET A 182 -11.28 1.95 10.98
C MET A 182 -10.15 2.98 10.72
N ASP A 183 -10.23 4.15 11.35
CA ASP A 183 -9.11 5.12 11.40
C ASP A 183 -7.99 4.56 12.29
N PRO A 184 -6.69 4.73 11.96
CA PRO A 184 -5.56 4.43 12.85
C PRO A 184 -5.61 5.06 14.25
N SER A 185 -6.49 6.04 14.52
CA SER A 185 -6.72 6.56 15.88
C SER A 185 -7.68 5.69 16.72
N GLY A 186 -8.23 4.60 16.15
CA GLY A 186 -9.27 3.79 16.80
C GLY A 186 -10.62 4.51 16.90
N GLN A 187 -10.73 5.70 16.36
CA GLN A 187 -11.99 6.44 16.27
C GLN A 187 -12.70 5.94 15.01
N MET A 188 -13.76 5.17 15.20
CA MET A 188 -14.71 4.90 14.13
C MET A 188 -15.14 6.27 13.58
N ASP A 189 -14.93 6.52 12.29
CA ASP A 189 -15.55 7.63 11.56
C ASP A 189 -17.06 7.38 11.63
N THR A 190 -17.64 7.70 12.79
CA THR A 190 -18.99 7.31 13.16
C THR A 190 -19.89 8.34 12.55
N LEU A 191 -20.05 8.28 11.23
CA LEU A 191 -21.35 8.65 10.70
C LEU A 191 -22.33 7.63 11.30
N PRO A 192 -23.38 8.07 12.03
CA PRO A 192 -24.32 7.14 12.64
C PRO A 192 -24.77 6.11 11.60
N GLU A 193 -24.83 4.83 11.97
CA GLU A 193 -25.33 3.74 11.10
C GLU A 193 -26.72 4.08 10.52
N ALA A 194 -27.45 4.98 11.19
CA ALA A 194 -28.75 5.53 10.77
C ALA A 194 -28.70 6.48 9.55
N ASP A 195 -27.53 7.01 9.16
CA ASP A 195 -27.36 7.94 8.03
C ASP A 195 -26.75 7.26 6.79
N LEU A 196 -26.24 6.04 6.95
CA LEU A 196 -25.82 5.19 5.85
C LEU A 196 -27.05 4.44 5.32
N GLY A 197 -27.41 4.68 4.07
CA GLY A 197 -28.46 3.92 3.39
C GLY A 197 -28.17 2.41 3.37
N PRO A 198 -29.06 1.58 2.81
CA PRO A 198 -28.92 0.12 2.83
C PRO A 198 -27.53 -0.37 2.38
N VAL A 199 -27.04 -1.45 3.00
CA VAL A 199 -25.76 -2.10 2.69
C VAL A 199 -25.98 -3.50 2.12
N ASP A 200 -25.11 -3.94 1.21
CA ASP A 200 -25.09 -5.34 0.78
C ASP A 200 -24.25 -6.18 1.76
N LYS A 201 -24.93 -6.93 2.63
CA LYS A 201 -24.28 -7.75 3.68
C LYS A 201 -23.40 -8.86 3.13
N LYS A 202 -23.70 -9.37 1.93
CA LYS A 202 -22.83 -10.36 1.27
C LYS A 202 -21.53 -9.71 0.82
N PHE A 203 -21.62 -8.55 0.18
CA PHE A 203 -20.44 -7.78 -0.23
C PHE A 203 -19.60 -7.36 0.97
N GLU A 204 -20.22 -6.84 2.03
CA GLU A 204 -19.56 -6.45 3.28
C GLU A 204 -18.78 -7.62 3.89
N SER A 205 -19.41 -8.79 4.03
CA SER A 205 -18.76 -9.97 4.60
C SER A 205 -17.53 -10.42 3.80
N VAL A 206 -17.60 -10.40 2.46
CA VAL A 206 -16.45 -10.75 1.62
C VAL A 206 -15.38 -9.66 1.66
N LEU A 207 -15.77 -8.38 1.75
CA LEU A 207 -14.86 -7.24 1.80
C LEU A 207 -14.00 -7.28 3.06
N LEU A 208 -14.58 -7.63 4.21
CA LEU A 208 -13.85 -7.80 5.47
C LEU A 208 -12.80 -8.92 5.42
N GLY A 209 -12.96 -9.89 4.52
CA GLY A 209 -11.96 -10.93 4.26
C GLY A 209 -10.75 -10.46 3.44
N CYS A 210 -10.78 -9.23 2.89
CA CYS A 210 -9.67 -8.66 2.12
C CYS A 210 -8.70 -7.88 3.01
N THR A 211 -7.48 -7.63 2.52
CA THR A 211 -6.53 -6.74 3.21
C THR A 211 -7.05 -5.30 3.27
N LEU A 212 -6.58 -4.50 4.24
CA LEU A 212 -6.95 -3.07 4.32
C LEU A 212 -6.57 -2.28 3.06
N ASP A 213 -5.45 -2.64 2.42
CA ASP A 213 -5.02 -2.05 1.15
C ASP A 213 -6.04 -2.34 0.03
N ASP A 214 -6.53 -3.58 -0.05
CA ASP A 214 -7.54 -3.97 -1.03
C ASP A 214 -8.87 -3.26 -0.75
N GLN A 215 -9.32 -3.20 0.50
CA GLN A 215 -10.57 -2.52 0.85
C GLN A 215 -10.54 -1.05 0.41
N LYS A 216 -9.41 -0.35 0.62
CA LYS A 216 -9.19 1.03 0.14
C LYS A 216 -9.22 1.12 -1.39
N ASN A 217 -8.56 0.19 -2.08
CA ASN A 217 -8.52 0.16 -3.54
C ASN A 217 -9.88 -0.17 -4.17
N ILE A 218 -10.63 -1.10 -3.57
CA ILE A 218 -12.00 -1.47 -3.96
C ILE A 218 -12.92 -0.25 -3.80
N LYS A 219 -12.84 0.47 -2.68
CA LYS A 219 -13.60 1.71 -2.46
C LYS A 219 -13.32 2.75 -3.54
N LYS A 220 -12.04 3.02 -3.83
CA LYS A 220 -11.63 3.93 -4.93
C LYS A 220 -12.20 3.49 -6.28
N ARG A 221 -12.11 2.19 -6.60
CA ARG A 221 -12.65 1.61 -7.84
C ARG A 221 -14.16 1.82 -7.95
N LEU A 222 -14.90 1.57 -6.86
CA LEU A 222 -16.36 1.76 -6.82
C LEU A 222 -16.73 3.25 -6.94
N GLN A 223 -15.99 4.17 -6.34
CA GLN A 223 -16.22 5.62 -6.48
C GLN A 223 -16.06 6.07 -7.93
N ALA A 224 -15.01 5.60 -8.63
CA ALA A 224 -14.82 5.87 -10.04
C ALA A 224 -15.95 5.29 -10.92
N LEU A 225 -16.36 4.04 -10.65
CA LEU A 225 -17.49 3.40 -11.32
C LEU A 225 -18.81 4.16 -11.10
N MET A 226 -19.07 4.60 -9.87
CA MET A 226 -20.25 5.41 -9.55
C MET A 226 -20.29 6.70 -10.36
N GLY A 227 -19.15 7.40 -10.47
CA GLY A 227 -19.04 8.59 -11.31
C GLY A 227 -19.38 8.34 -12.78
N TYR A 228 -19.02 7.17 -13.31
CA TYR A 228 -19.38 6.76 -14.66
C TYR A 228 -20.87 6.39 -14.80
N LEU A 229 -21.42 5.63 -13.85
CA LEU A 229 -22.82 5.22 -13.85
C LEU A 229 -23.77 6.43 -13.72
N ASN A 230 -23.43 7.41 -12.88
CA ASN A 230 -24.21 8.64 -12.75
C ASN A 230 -24.34 9.37 -14.08
N LYS A 231 -23.25 9.49 -14.85
CA LYS A 231 -23.28 10.11 -16.19
C LYS A 231 -24.19 9.34 -17.16
N GLN A 232 -24.17 8.01 -17.12
CA GLN A 232 -25.04 7.20 -17.98
C GLN A 232 -26.52 7.31 -17.61
N THR A 233 -26.84 7.41 -16.33
CA THR A 233 -28.24 7.54 -15.88
C THR A 233 -28.84 8.93 -16.04
N VAL A 234 -28.02 9.96 -16.28
CA VAL A 234 -28.48 11.35 -16.54
C VAL A 234 -28.74 11.58 -18.03
N ASN A 235 -28.12 10.78 -18.91
CA ASN A 235 -28.25 10.88 -20.36
C ASN A 235 -29.39 10.02 -20.95
N HIS A 236 -30.23 9.43 -20.10
CA HIS A 236 -31.44 8.68 -20.42
C HIS A 236 -32.65 9.36 -19.80
#